data_AF-A0A7X7XHJ7-F1
#
_entry.id   AF-A0A7X7XHJ7-F1
#
_cell.length_a   1.000
_cell.length_b   1.000
_cell.length_c   1.000
_cell.angle_alpha   90.00
_cell.angle_beta   90.00
_cell.angle_gamma   90.00
#
_symmetry.space_group_name_H-M   'P 1'
#
loop_
_entity.id
_entity.type
_entity.pdbx_description
1 polymer ?
#
loop_
_entity_poly.entity_id
_entity_poly.type
_entity_poly.pdbx_seq_one_letter_code
_entity_poly.pdbx_strand_id
1 'polypeptide(L)'
;MRIADYRSTVVRVVRRGELCRVSVHSRLAAAPPGVFAAAVRCVWDRLDRQAPDPADVRALAAFLRDHRAAVPPPTPAGSAAGRHVDLAAVCRSVNARFFGGQAPVVGVMWTPRRSFRRLADCHPEAGIIRVSRLLDSPRVPPYYIEYLIYHELLHLVVPPVMRGGRRCFHHLAFQRLERRFPQYREAREYQEQMLLSLARAAR
;
A
#
# COMPACT_ATOMS: atom_id res chain seq x y z
N MET A 1 -7.56 -17.44 -22.01
CA MET A 1 -7.19 -16.17 -21.33
C MET A 1 -8.46 -15.46 -20.90
N ARG A 2 -8.47 -14.70 -19.79
CA ARG A 2 -9.62 -13.85 -19.41
C ARG A 2 -9.22 -12.40 -19.16
N ILE A 3 -10.12 -11.46 -19.42
CA ILE A 3 -9.95 -10.07 -18.99
C ILE A 3 -10.55 -9.92 -17.58
N ALA A 4 -9.80 -9.33 -16.64
CA ALA A 4 -10.26 -9.08 -15.27
C ALA A 4 -9.57 -7.85 -14.67
N ASP A 5 -10.37 -6.90 -14.20
CA ASP A 5 -9.88 -5.62 -13.68
C ASP A 5 -9.58 -5.69 -12.20
N TYR A 6 -8.41 -6.24 -11.88
CA TYR A 6 -7.88 -6.23 -10.52
C TYR A 6 -7.28 -4.86 -10.17
N ARG A 7 -7.44 -4.42 -8.92
CA ARG A 7 -6.94 -3.13 -8.43
C ARG A 7 -5.43 -2.89 -8.64
N SER A 8 -4.61 -3.94 -8.60
CA SER A 8 -3.13 -3.80 -8.65
C SER A 8 -2.42 -4.88 -9.46
N THR A 9 -3.16 -5.76 -10.13
CA THR A 9 -2.59 -6.90 -10.85
C THR A 9 -2.90 -6.77 -12.33
N VAL A 10 -1.85 -6.65 -13.14
CA VAL A 10 -1.96 -6.48 -14.60
C VAL A 10 -2.05 -7.84 -15.29
N VAL A 11 -1.28 -8.81 -14.80
CA VAL A 11 -1.29 -10.19 -15.28
C VAL A 11 -1.31 -11.11 -14.06
N ARG A 12 -2.24 -12.07 -14.05
CA ARG A 12 -2.32 -13.13 -13.05
C ARG A 12 -2.29 -14.47 -13.74
N VAL A 13 -1.40 -15.34 -13.31
CA VAL A 13 -1.29 -16.72 -13.81
C VAL A 13 -1.65 -17.67 -12.66
N VAL A 14 -2.55 -18.61 -12.93
CA VAL A 14 -2.96 -19.65 -11.97
C VAL A 14 -2.81 -21.02 -12.64
N ARG A 15 -1.93 -21.87 -12.12
CA ARG A 15 -1.82 -23.28 -12.54
C ARG A 15 -2.93 -24.12 -11.91
N ARG A 16 -3.53 -25.01 -12.71
CA ARG A 16 -4.56 -25.99 -12.33
C ARG A 16 -4.23 -27.30 -13.04
N GLY A 17 -3.39 -28.13 -12.41
CA GLY A 17 -2.83 -29.31 -13.06
C GLY A 17 -1.98 -28.89 -14.26
N GLU A 18 -2.24 -29.50 -15.41
CA GLU A 18 -1.58 -29.20 -16.69
C GLU A 18 -2.05 -27.88 -17.33
N LEU A 19 -3.17 -27.32 -16.87
CA LEU A 19 -3.74 -26.11 -17.44
C LEU A 19 -3.27 -24.84 -16.71
N CYS A 20 -2.90 -23.81 -17.48
CA CYS A 20 -2.62 -22.47 -16.97
C CYS A 20 -3.77 -21.52 -17.30
N ARG A 21 -4.39 -20.93 -16.28
CA ARG A 21 -5.33 -19.83 -16.46
C ARG A 21 -4.61 -18.49 -16.33
N VAL A 22 -4.51 -17.77 -17.45
CA VAL A 22 -3.99 -16.40 -17.49
C VAL A 22 -5.16 -15.41 -17.48
N SER A 23 -5.13 -14.46 -16.53
CA SER A 23 -6.01 -13.30 -16.47
C SER A 23 -5.21 -12.03 -16.73
N VAL A 24 -5.66 -11.18 -17.64
CA VAL A 24 -5.05 -9.89 -17.95
C VAL A 24 -6.00 -8.75 -17.60
N HIS A 25 -5.49 -7.62 -17.12
CA HIS A 25 -6.29 -6.42 -16.90
C HIS A 25 -6.68 -5.81 -18.25
N SER A 26 -7.87 -5.19 -18.35
CA SER A 26 -8.37 -4.50 -19.56
C SER A 26 -7.35 -3.56 -20.20
N ARG A 27 -6.60 -2.80 -19.40
CA ARG A 27 -5.53 -1.90 -19.87
C ARG A 27 -4.43 -2.62 -20.64
N LEU A 28 -4.00 -3.79 -20.17
CA LEU A 28 -3.01 -4.57 -20.91
C LEU A 28 -3.63 -5.19 -22.16
N ALA A 29 -4.89 -5.63 -22.10
CA ALA A 29 -5.60 -6.14 -23.27
C ALA A 29 -5.77 -5.06 -24.37
N ALA A 30 -5.83 -3.79 -23.99
CA ALA A 30 -5.87 -2.63 -24.89
C ALA A 30 -4.48 -2.02 -25.19
N ALA A 31 -3.39 -2.65 -24.73
CA ALA A 31 -2.05 -2.13 -24.96
C ALA A 31 -1.66 -2.21 -26.45
N PRO A 32 -0.70 -1.38 -26.91
CA PRO A 32 -0.11 -1.54 -28.24
C PRO A 32 0.32 -2.99 -28.48
N PRO A 33 0.15 -3.56 -29.69
CA PRO A 33 0.39 -4.97 -29.96
C PRO A 33 1.77 -5.48 -29.52
N GLY A 34 2.81 -4.67 -29.68
CA GLY A 34 4.16 -5.00 -29.22
C GLY A 34 4.29 -5.16 -27.71
N VAL A 35 3.57 -4.35 -26.92
CA VAL A 35 3.56 -4.43 -25.45
C VAL A 35 2.75 -5.64 -24.99
N PHE A 36 1.60 -5.89 -25.61
CA PHE A 36 0.81 -7.08 -25.28
C PHE A 36 1.59 -8.37 -25.58
N ALA A 37 2.26 -8.43 -26.74
CA ALA A 37 3.11 -9.56 -27.11
C ALA A 37 4.29 -9.74 -26.14
N ALA A 38 4.95 -8.64 -25.73
CA ALA A 38 6.00 -8.66 -24.70
C ALA A 38 5.48 -9.22 -23.38
N ALA A 39 4.26 -8.87 -22.97
CA ALA A 39 3.65 -9.39 -21.76
C ALA A 39 3.36 -10.89 -21.83
N VAL A 40 2.89 -11.38 -22.99
CA VAL A 40 2.65 -12.80 -23.23
C VAL A 40 3.96 -13.59 -23.19
N ARG A 41 5.02 -13.12 -23.87
CA ARG A 41 6.35 -13.74 -23.83
C ARG A 41 6.90 -13.80 -22.41
N CYS A 42 6.86 -12.68 -21.68
CA CYS A 42 7.26 -12.65 -20.27
C CYS A 42 6.50 -13.65 -19.38
N VAL A 43 5.23 -13.93 -19.67
CA VAL A 43 4.45 -14.96 -18.95
C VAL A 43 4.91 -16.36 -19.33
N TRP A 44 5.14 -16.58 -20.62
CA TRP A 44 5.57 -17.86 -21.17
C TRP A 44 6.95 -18.25 -20.65
N ASP A 45 7.94 -17.36 -20.74
CA ASP A 45 9.30 -17.58 -20.23
C ASP A 45 9.27 -17.99 -18.76
N ARG A 46 8.45 -17.31 -17.94
CA ARG A 46 8.30 -17.65 -16.52
C ARG A 46 7.61 -18.99 -16.28
N LEU A 47 6.68 -19.39 -17.14
CA LEU A 47 6.06 -20.72 -17.07
C LEU A 47 7.07 -21.82 -17.42
N ASP A 48 7.96 -21.54 -18.35
CA ASP A 48 9.06 -22.42 -18.77
C ASP A 48 10.29 -22.32 -17.86
N ARG A 49 10.19 -21.55 -16.76
CA ARG A 49 11.27 -21.31 -15.79
C ARG A 49 12.51 -20.65 -16.41
N GLN A 50 12.33 -19.94 -17.50
CA GLN A 50 13.35 -19.12 -18.16
C GLN A 50 13.30 -17.67 -17.67
N ALA A 51 14.45 -16.99 -17.76
CA ALA A 51 14.52 -15.56 -17.50
C ALA A 51 13.88 -14.81 -18.69
N PRO A 52 12.93 -13.89 -18.45
CA PRO A 52 12.31 -13.12 -19.53
C PRO A 52 13.30 -12.21 -20.24
N ASP A 53 13.07 -11.95 -21.53
CA ASP A 53 13.87 -10.99 -22.29
C ASP A 53 13.85 -9.60 -21.62
N PRO A 54 15.03 -9.02 -21.28
CA PRO A 54 15.11 -7.68 -20.70
C PRO A 54 14.40 -6.59 -21.50
N ALA A 55 14.35 -6.68 -22.84
CA ALA A 55 13.64 -5.73 -23.69
C ALA A 55 12.13 -5.80 -23.48
N ASP A 56 11.57 -7.01 -23.41
CA ASP A 56 10.14 -7.22 -23.14
C ASP A 56 9.76 -6.76 -21.74
N VAL A 57 10.61 -7.04 -20.75
CA VAL A 57 10.43 -6.55 -19.38
C VAL A 57 10.44 -5.02 -19.35
N ARG A 58 11.36 -4.37 -20.09
CA ARG A 58 11.42 -2.90 -20.18
C ARG A 58 10.19 -2.31 -20.84
N ALA A 59 9.76 -2.87 -21.97
CA ALA A 59 8.58 -2.41 -22.72
C ALA A 59 7.31 -2.52 -21.87
N LEU A 60 7.10 -3.68 -21.22
CA LEU A 60 5.99 -3.87 -20.30
C LEU A 60 6.08 -2.91 -19.10
N ALA A 61 7.26 -2.75 -18.50
CA ALA A 61 7.44 -1.86 -17.36
C ALA A 61 7.18 -0.38 -17.72
N ALA A 62 7.57 0.06 -18.93
CA ALA A 62 7.28 1.41 -19.42
C ALA A 62 5.78 1.62 -19.58
N PHE A 63 5.10 0.74 -20.31
CA PHE A 63 3.65 0.80 -20.49
C PHE A 63 2.92 0.85 -19.14
N LEU A 64 3.31 0.01 -18.18
CA LEU A 64 2.69 -0.02 -16.85
C LEU A 64 2.96 1.22 -16.01
N ARG A 65 4.08 1.93 -16.22
CA ARG A 65 4.32 3.23 -15.58
C ARG A 65 3.37 4.28 -16.17
N ASP A 66 3.28 4.34 -17.49
CA ASP A 66 2.56 5.39 -18.21
C ASP A 66 1.04 5.19 -18.15
N HIS A 67 0.60 3.94 -18.01
CA HIS A 67 -0.82 3.53 -17.99
C HIS A 67 -1.24 3.03 -16.61
N ARG A 68 -0.53 3.44 -15.55
CA ARG A 68 -1.03 3.29 -14.19
C ARG A 68 -2.22 4.22 -14.04
N ALA A 69 -3.43 3.67 -14.08
CA ALA A 69 -4.58 4.39 -13.57
C ALA A 69 -4.23 4.82 -12.14
N ALA A 70 -4.34 6.13 -11.86
CA ALA A 70 -4.51 6.56 -10.48
C ALA A 70 -5.64 5.70 -9.95
N VAL A 71 -5.36 4.84 -8.96
CA VAL A 71 -6.43 4.13 -8.28
C VAL A 71 -7.31 5.26 -7.76
N PRO A 72 -8.56 5.42 -8.25
CA PRO A 72 -9.40 6.50 -7.76
C PRO A 72 -9.40 6.36 -6.24
N PRO A 73 -9.20 7.47 -5.51
CA PRO A 73 -9.16 7.41 -4.07
C PRO A 73 -10.29 6.53 -3.58
N PRO A 74 -10.03 5.61 -2.64
CA PRO A 74 -11.13 4.86 -2.06
C PRO A 74 -12.16 5.89 -1.61
N THR A 75 -13.40 5.76 -2.09
CA THR A 75 -14.51 6.57 -1.61
C THR A 75 -14.45 6.49 -0.08
N PRO A 76 -14.49 7.63 0.65
CA PRO A 76 -14.41 7.61 2.09
C PRO A 76 -15.58 6.80 2.66
N ALA A 77 -15.34 5.51 2.90
CA ALA A 77 -16.31 4.55 3.37
C ALA A 77 -15.82 4.03 4.73
N GLY A 78 -15.92 4.92 5.72
CA GLY A 78 -15.45 4.68 7.07
C GLY A 78 -15.72 5.89 7.96
N SER A 79 -15.80 5.66 9.27
CA SER A 79 -15.87 6.72 10.28
C SER A 79 -14.51 6.90 10.94
N ALA A 80 -14.17 8.15 11.30
CA ALA A 80 -13.04 8.45 12.17
C ALA A 80 -13.31 8.01 13.62
N ALA A 81 -14.59 8.02 14.03
CA ALA A 81 -15.01 7.62 15.36
C ALA A 81 -14.93 6.10 15.52
N GLY A 82 -13.98 5.65 16.32
CA GLY A 82 -13.89 4.27 16.79
C GLY A 82 -14.75 4.04 18.04
N ARG A 83 -14.70 2.83 18.60
CA ARG A 83 -15.29 2.56 19.93
C ARG A 83 -14.38 3.03 21.05
N HIS A 84 -13.07 3.05 20.82
CA HIS A 84 -12.07 3.38 21.83
C HIS A 84 -11.25 4.60 21.45
N VAL A 85 -11.10 4.88 20.16
CA VAL A 85 -10.24 5.97 19.67
C VAL A 85 -10.95 6.78 18.59
N ASP A 86 -10.97 8.11 18.74
CA ASP A 86 -11.31 9.06 17.68
C ASP A 86 -10.05 9.39 16.86
N LEU A 87 -9.97 8.84 15.65
CA LEU A 87 -8.83 9.07 14.77
C LEU A 87 -8.72 10.51 14.30
N ALA A 88 -9.83 11.24 14.20
CA ALA A 88 -9.80 12.63 13.76
C ALA A 88 -9.15 13.51 14.85
N ALA A 89 -9.46 13.25 16.13
CA ALA A 89 -8.80 13.92 17.25
C ALA A 89 -7.30 13.61 17.29
N VAL A 90 -6.92 12.34 17.18
CA VAL A 90 -5.50 11.93 17.16
C VAL A 90 -4.77 12.57 15.97
N CYS A 91 -5.36 12.53 14.78
CA CYS A 91 -4.77 13.11 13.58
C CYS A 91 -4.58 14.62 13.69
N ARG A 92 -5.56 15.36 14.20
CA ARG A 92 -5.39 16.80 14.47
C ARG A 92 -4.25 17.07 15.45
N SER A 93 -4.18 16.33 16.56
CA SER A 93 -3.13 16.48 17.57
C SER A 93 -1.74 16.21 17.01
N VAL A 94 -1.56 15.08 16.30
CA VAL A 94 -0.29 14.69 15.69
C VAL A 94 0.10 15.68 14.57
N ASN A 95 -0.84 16.09 13.72
CA ASN A 95 -0.57 17.07 12.66
C ASN A 95 -0.10 18.41 13.25
N ALA A 96 -0.79 18.91 14.28
CA ALA A 96 -0.40 20.13 14.99
C ALA A 96 1.01 20.00 15.60
N ARG A 97 1.27 18.93 16.35
CA ARG A 97 2.52 18.73 17.10
C ARG A 97 3.74 18.56 16.21
N PHE A 98 3.64 17.81 15.11
CA PHE A 98 4.81 17.40 14.32
C PHE A 98 4.93 18.08 12.96
N PHE A 99 3.83 18.63 12.44
CA PHE A 99 3.77 19.23 11.10
C PHE A 99 3.21 20.66 11.13
N GLY A 100 3.00 21.26 12.32
CA GLY A 100 2.44 22.60 12.44
C GLY A 100 1.02 22.72 11.88
N GLY A 101 0.29 21.61 11.78
CA GLY A 101 -1.04 21.54 11.16
C GLY A 101 -1.02 21.57 9.62
N GLN A 102 0.15 21.50 8.99
CA GLN A 102 0.30 21.70 7.54
C GLN A 102 0.28 20.42 6.71
N ALA A 103 0.26 19.23 7.32
CA ALA A 103 0.13 18.01 6.54
C ALA A 103 -1.24 18.00 5.81
N PRO A 104 -1.28 17.77 4.48
CA PRO A 104 -2.49 17.94 3.67
C PRO A 104 -3.44 16.74 3.76
N VAL A 105 -3.85 16.41 4.99
CA VAL A 105 -4.80 15.34 5.26
C VAL A 105 -6.23 15.83 5.00
N VAL A 106 -6.92 15.15 4.08
CA VAL A 106 -8.32 15.38 3.74
C VAL A 106 -9.23 14.55 4.64
N GLY A 107 -8.81 13.33 5.00
CA GLY A 107 -9.61 12.47 5.86
C GLY A 107 -8.82 11.32 6.49
N VAL A 108 -9.26 10.93 7.69
CA VAL A 108 -8.74 9.76 8.41
C VAL A 108 -9.90 8.89 8.85
N MET A 109 -9.77 7.56 8.71
CA MET A 109 -10.87 6.66 9.04
C MET A 109 -10.45 5.25 9.42
N TRP A 110 -11.31 4.58 10.15
CA TRP A 110 -11.23 3.14 10.34
C TRP A 110 -11.61 2.39 9.07
N THR A 111 -10.87 1.35 8.73
CA THR A 111 -11.31 0.38 7.72
C THR A 111 -12.55 -0.37 8.22
N PRO A 112 -13.44 -0.85 7.32
CA PRO A 112 -14.63 -1.59 7.75
C PRO A 112 -14.31 -2.98 8.33
N ARG A 113 -13.20 -3.59 7.89
CA ARG A 113 -12.77 -4.92 8.34
C ARG A 113 -11.49 -4.83 9.16
N ARG A 114 -11.37 -5.71 10.15
CA ARG A 114 -10.13 -5.95 10.89
C ARG A 114 -9.12 -6.63 9.96
N SER A 115 -7.90 -6.10 9.87
CA SER A 115 -6.82 -6.72 9.10
C SER A 115 -5.48 -6.52 9.79
N PHE A 116 -4.69 -7.59 9.90
CA PHE A 116 -3.30 -7.52 10.37
C PHE A 116 -2.30 -7.44 9.21
N ARG A 117 -2.73 -7.75 7.98
CA ARG A 117 -1.86 -7.69 6.78
C ARG A 117 -1.49 -6.25 6.40
N ARG A 118 -2.33 -5.30 6.82
CA ARG A 118 -2.17 -3.86 6.61
C ARG A 118 -2.80 -3.15 7.79
N LEU A 119 -1.95 -2.60 8.66
CA LEU A 119 -2.37 -1.94 9.90
C LEU A 119 -2.81 -0.50 9.64
N ALA A 120 -2.21 0.16 8.67
CA ALA A 120 -2.66 1.42 8.11
C ALA A 120 -2.26 1.52 6.63
N ASP A 121 -2.89 2.44 5.90
CA ASP A 121 -2.40 2.90 4.61
C ASP A 121 -2.84 4.33 4.27
N CYS A 122 -1.93 5.04 3.59
CA CYS A 122 -2.15 6.36 3.05
C CYS A 122 -2.37 6.32 1.52
N HIS A 123 -3.24 7.20 1.05
CA HIS A 123 -3.45 7.53 -0.36
C HIS A 123 -3.00 8.99 -0.57
N PRO A 124 -1.70 9.25 -0.81
CA PRO A 124 -1.15 10.60 -0.80
C PRO A 124 -1.80 11.55 -1.80
N GLU A 125 -2.11 11.04 -3.00
CA GLU A 125 -2.76 11.81 -4.08
C GLU A 125 -4.16 12.30 -3.69
N ALA A 126 -4.76 11.76 -2.62
CA ALA A 126 -6.08 12.12 -2.14
C ALA A 126 -6.11 12.63 -0.69
N GLY A 127 -4.98 12.65 0.00
CA GLY A 127 -4.92 13.02 1.41
C GLY A 127 -5.71 12.12 2.35
N ILE A 128 -5.95 10.85 2.00
CA ILE A 128 -6.76 9.91 2.80
C ILE A 128 -5.87 8.94 3.56
N ILE A 129 -6.05 8.86 4.88
CA ILE A 129 -5.43 7.89 5.76
C ILE A 129 -6.48 6.87 6.23
N ARG A 130 -6.13 5.59 6.19
CA ARG A 130 -6.98 4.53 6.73
C ARG A 130 -6.22 3.71 7.75
N VAL A 131 -6.88 3.41 8.86
CA VAL A 131 -6.31 2.61 9.95
C VAL A 131 -7.16 1.36 10.13
N SER A 132 -6.51 0.21 10.30
CA SER A 132 -7.19 -1.07 10.48
C SER A 132 -8.08 -1.06 11.71
N ARG A 133 -9.36 -1.46 11.57
CA ARG A 133 -10.30 -1.65 12.69
C ARG A 133 -9.78 -2.58 13.79
N LEU A 134 -8.75 -3.39 13.47
CA LEU A 134 -8.08 -4.24 14.46
C LEU A 134 -7.50 -3.42 15.61
N LEU A 135 -7.07 -2.19 15.34
CA LEU A 135 -6.38 -1.32 16.30
C LEU A 135 -7.33 -0.48 17.16
N ASP A 136 -8.63 -0.46 16.84
CA ASP A 136 -9.64 0.12 17.72
C ASP A 136 -9.93 -0.84 18.88
N SER A 137 -9.06 -0.79 19.88
CA SER A 137 -9.03 -1.69 21.04
C SER A 137 -8.37 -0.99 22.22
N PRO A 138 -8.87 -1.19 23.46
CA PRO A 138 -8.26 -0.59 24.66
C PRO A 138 -6.88 -1.21 24.98
N ARG A 139 -6.54 -2.35 24.37
CA ARG A 139 -5.23 -3.00 24.52
C ARG A 139 -4.15 -2.37 23.65
N VAL A 140 -4.52 -1.47 22.73
CA VAL A 140 -3.55 -0.78 21.88
C VAL A 140 -3.11 0.49 22.60
N PRO A 141 -1.81 0.64 22.89
CA PRO A 141 -1.32 1.85 23.55
C PRO A 141 -1.58 3.10 22.71
N PRO A 142 -1.99 4.23 23.32
CA PRO A 142 -2.25 5.48 22.60
C PRO A 142 -1.07 5.94 21.74
N TYR A 143 0.16 5.81 22.25
CA TYR A 143 1.37 6.19 21.52
C TYR A 143 1.55 5.43 20.19
N TYR A 144 1.03 4.20 20.11
CA TYR A 144 1.15 3.40 18.89
C TYR A 144 0.20 3.90 17.79
N ILE A 145 -1.01 4.32 18.17
CA ILE A 145 -1.93 4.98 17.23
C ILE A 145 -1.33 6.31 16.77
N GLU A 146 -0.77 7.11 17.69
CA GLU A 146 -0.10 8.36 17.35
C GLU A 146 1.08 8.13 16.39
N TYR A 147 1.91 7.12 16.64
CA TYR A 147 3.00 6.73 15.75
C TYR A 147 2.51 6.35 14.35
N LEU A 148 1.46 5.52 14.26
CA LEU A 148 0.88 5.13 12.96
C LEU A 148 0.37 6.35 12.21
N ILE A 149 -0.37 7.24 12.87
CA ILE A 149 -0.85 8.46 12.24
C ILE A 149 0.30 9.36 11.81
N TYR A 150 1.35 9.52 12.63
CA TYR A 150 2.55 10.25 12.26
C TYR A 150 3.23 9.65 11.01
N HIS A 151 3.36 8.33 10.95
CA HIS A 151 3.90 7.63 9.78
C HIS A 151 3.07 7.87 8.51
N GLU A 152 1.75 7.78 8.60
CA GLU A 152 0.87 8.01 7.45
C GLU A 152 0.82 9.50 7.02
N LEU A 153 0.98 10.44 7.96
CA LEU A 153 1.14 11.86 7.63
C LEU A 153 2.49 12.14 6.95
N LEU A 154 3.57 11.44 7.32
CA LEU A 154 4.84 11.55 6.59
C LEU A 154 4.69 11.16 5.12
N HIS A 155 3.82 10.20 4.79
CA HIS A 155 3.53 9.85 3.41
C HIS A 155 2.87 10.98 2.60
N LEU A 156 2.24 11.96 3.26
CA LEU A 156 1.63 13.12 2.60
C LEU A 156 2.65 14.23 2.32
N VAL A 157 3.66 14.39 3.18
CA VAL A 157 4.62 15.50 3.10
C VAL A 157 5.98 15.11 2.53
N VAL A 158 6.32 13.81 2.52
CA VAL A 158 7.57 13.31 1.95
C VAL A 158 7.27 12.64 0.61
N PRO A 159 7.61 13.28 -0.53
CA PRO A 159 7.37 12.70 -1.84
C PRO A 159 8.24 11.45 -2.04
N PRO A 160 7.72 10.40 -2.68
CA PRO A 160 8.51 9.21 -2.97
C PRO A 160 9.58 9.49 -4.02
N VAL A 161 10.69 8.74 -3.93
CA VAL A 161 11.77 8.79 -4.93
C VAL A 161 11.64 7.66 -5.93
N MET A 162 12.10 7.88 -7.17
CA MET A 162 12.14 6.82 -8.19
C MET A 162 13.43 6.00 -8.05
N ARG A 163 13.29 4.67 -7.87
CA ARG A 163 14.42 3.71 -7.85
C ARG A 163 14.09 2.53 -8.74
N GLY A 164 14.91 2.29 -9.77
CA GLY A 164 14.68 1.19 -10.72
C GLY A 164 13.30 1.23 -11.40
N GLY A 165 12.79 2.44 -11.70
CA GLY A 165 11.46 2.62 -12.30
C GLY A 165 10.27 2.37 -11.35
N ARG A 166 10.50 2.27 -10.03
CA ARG A 166 9.46 2.10 -9.01
C ARG A 166 9.49 3.25 -7.99
N ARG A 167 8.32 3.69 -7.52
CA ARG A 167 8.18 4.62 -6.38
C ARG A 167 8.67 3.93 -5.11
N CYS A 168 9.63 4.55 -4.43
CA CYS A 168 10.16 4.15 -3.13
C CYS A 168 9.74 5.23 -2.12
N PHE A 169 8.78 4.92 -1.25
CA PHE A 169 8.26 5.85 -0.26
C PHE A 169 9.13 5.91 1.00
N HIS A 170 9.56 4.76 1.52
CA HIS A 170 10.39 4.66 2.73
C HIS A 170 11.90 4.75 2.44
N HIS A 171 12.33 5.78 1.72
CA HIS A 171 13.75 6.05 1.47
C HIS A 171 14.44 6.66 2.71
N LEU A 172 15.76 6.86 2.65
CA LEU A 172 16.57 7.29 3.81
C LEU A 172 16.06 8.57 4.49
N ALA A 173 15.66 9.59 3.72
CA ALA A 173 15.11 10.81 4.30
C ALA A 173 13.76 10.58 5.02
N PHE A 174 12.87 9.75 4.45
CA PHE A 174 11.65 9.32 5.13
C PHE A 174 11.99 8.64 6.47
N GLN A 175 12.89 7.65 6.43
CA GLN A 175 13.27 6.88 7.62
C GLN A 175 13.92 7.76 8.71
N ARG A 176 14.68 8.80 8.32
CA ARG A 176 15.25 9.77 9.26
C ARG A 176 14.15 10.57 9.96
N LEU A 177 13.14 11.03 9.22
CA LEU A 177 12.00 11.74 9.80
C LEU A 177 11.14 10.81 10.67
N GLU A 178 10.91 9.58 10.22
CA GLU A 178 10.17 8.57 10.97
C GLU A 178 10.78 8.34 12.37
N ARG A 179 12.11 8.24 12.45
CA ARG A 179 12.86 8.07 13.70
C ARG A 179 12.78 9.26 14.67
N ARG A 180 12.26 10.42 14.25
CA ARG A 180 12.06 11.59 15.12
C ARG A 180 10.82 11.47 15.99
N PHE A 181 9.96 10.47 15.76
CA PHE A 181 8.83 10.22 16.66
C PHE A 181 9.37 9.85 18.06
N PRO A 182 8.90 10.49 19.14
CA PRO A 182 9.50 10.34 20.48
C PRO A 182 9.57 8.90 20.97
N GLN A 183 8.51 8.10 20.74
CA GLN A 183 8.45 6.68 21.11
C GLN A 183 8.65 5.76 19.89
N TYR A 184 9.53 6.14 18.97
CA TYR A 184 9.72 5.37 17.73
C TYR A 184 10.13 3.92 18.02
N ARG A 185 11.07 3.69 18.95
CA ARG A 185 11.57 2.33 19.24
C ARG A 185 10.47 1.45 19.83
N GLU A 186 9.77 1.97 20.83
CA GLU A 186 8.67 1.31 21.51
C GLU A 186 7.53 0.99 20.54
N ALA A 187 7.20 1.91 19.64
CA ALA A 187 6.18 1.67 18.62
C ALA A 187 6.58 0.59 17.61
N ARG A 188 7.85 0.53 17.21
CA ARG A 188 8.38 -0.51 16.33
C ARG A 188 8.36 -1.89 17.01
N GLU A 189 8.81 -1.96 18.25
CA GLU A 189 8.80 -3.19 19.05
C GLU A 189 7.37 -3.69 19.28
N TYR A 190 6.44 -2.79 19.65
CA TYR A 190 5.03 -3.12 19.80
C TYR A 190 4.44 -3.70 18.51
N GLN A 191 4.72 -3.07 17.36
CA GLN A 191 4.25 -3.56 16.06
C GLN A 191 4.76 -4.97 15.77
N GLU A 192 6.03 -5.23 16.00
CA GLU A 192 6.66 -6.54 15.77
C GLU A 192 6.03 -7.61 16.67
N GLN A 193 5.89 -7.35 17.97
CA GLN A 193 5.26 -8.26 18.92
C GLN A 193 3.80 -8.56 18.58
N MET A 194 3.04 -7.53 18.20
CA MET A 194 1.65 -7.66 17.78
C MET A 194 1.52 -8.52 16.53
N LEU A 195 2.34 -8.26 15.49
CA LEU A 195 2.33 -9.03 14.24
C LEU A 195 2.71 -10.49 14.47
N LEU A 196 3.71 -10.76 15.32
CA LEU A 196 4.09 -12.12 15.70
C LEU A 196 2.96 -12.85 16.42
N SER A 197 2.30 -12.18 17.36
CA SER A 197 1.16 -12.73 18.11
C SER A 197 -0.01 -13.08 17.19
N LEU A 198 -0.33 -12.20 16.24
CA LEU A 198 -1.40 -12.41 15.26
C LEU A 198 -1.08 -13.52 14.26
N ALA A 199 0.19 -13.63 13.83
CA ALA A 199 0.63 -14.71 12.96
C ALA A 199 0.55 -16.08 13.64
N ARG A 200 0.82 -16.16 14.95
CA ARG A 200 0.66 -17.40 15.74
C ARG A 200 -0.81 -17.78 15.89
N ALA A 201 -1.70 -16.82 16.15
CA ALA A 201 -3.13 -17.08 16.31
C ALA A 201 -3.86 -17.45 15.01
N ALA A 202 -3.23 -17.26 13.84
CA ALA A 202 -3.76 -17.62 12.53
C ALA A 202 -3.29 -19.00 12.03
N ARG A 203 -2.51 -19.73 12.83
CA ARG A 203 -2.11 -21.12 12.62
C ARG A 203 -3.05 -22.05 13.37
#